data_AF-A0A9P6FJP9-F1
#
_entry.id   AF-A0A9P6FJP9-F1
#
_cell.length_a   1.000
_cell.length_b   1.000
_cell.length_c   1.000
_cell.angle_alpha   90.00
_cell.angle_beta   90.00
_cell.angle_gamma   90.00
#
_symmetry.space_group_name_H-M   'P 1'
#
loop_
_entity.id
_entity.type
_entity.pdbx_description
1 polymer ?
#
loop_
_entity_poly.entity_id
_entity_poly.type
_entity_poly.pdbx_seq_one_letter_code
_entity_poly.pdbx_strand_id
1 'polypeptide(L)' 'MTDKVALIGSGNWGSAVAKIIGRNVQRHSHFDKEVKMWVFEEKINGENLTDIINTRHENV' A
#
# COMPACT_ATOMS: atom_id res chain seq x y z
N MET A 1 17.95 -13.50 -4.68
CA MET A 1 17.09 -12.42 -5.22
C MET A 1 15.76 -12.54 -4.50
N THR A 2 15.20 -11.45 -4.00
CA THR A 2 13.87 -11.45 -3.35
C THR A 2 12.80 -11.06 -4.36
N ASP A 3 11.61 -11.64 -4.23
CA ASP A 3 10.46 -11.32 -5.07
C ASP A 3 9.82 -10.03 -4.59
N LYS A 4 9.51 -9.12 -5.53
CA LYS A 4 8.84 -7.85 -5.24
C LYS A 4 7.34 -8.01 -5.39
N VAL A 5 6.58 -7.47 -4.45
CA VAL A 5 5.12 -7.51 -4.46
C VAL A 5 4.56 -6.11 -4.73
N ALA A 6 3.62 -6.04 -5.66
CA ALA A 6 2.86 -4.83 -5.94
C ALA A 6 1.36 -5.12 -5.91
N LEU A 7 0.59 -4.16 -5.40
CA LEU A 7 -0.87 -4.18 -5.38
C LEU A 7 -1.39 -3.11 -6.36
N ILE A 8 -2.26 -3.51 -7.28
CA ILE A 8 -2.93 -2.58 -8.19
C ILE A 8 -4.37 -2.38 -7.71
N GLY A 9 -4.63 -1.22 -7.12
CA GLY A 9 -5.94 -0.87 -6.59
C GLY A 9 -5.87 -0.47 -5.11
N SER A 10 -6.49 0.67 -4.81
CA SER A 10 -6.43 1.34 -3.50
C SER A 10 -7.80 1.53 -2.86
N GLY A 11 -8.86 0.85 -3.31
CA GLY A 11 -10.16 0.93 -2.64
C GLY A 11 -10.12 0.32 -1.22
N ASN A 12 -11.28 0.33 -0.53
CA ASN A 12 -11.41 -0.22 0.83
C ASN A 12 -10.83 -1.63 0.96
N TRP A 13 -11.17 -2.51 0.03
CA TRP A 13 -10.62 -3.88 0.03
C TRP A 13 -9.13 -3.92 -0.29
N GLY A 14 -8.66 -3.10 -1.25
CA GLY A 14 -7.25 -3.00 -1.57
C GLY A 14 -6.41 -2.61 -0.34
N SER A 15 -6.89 -1.62 0.42
CA SER A 15 -6.22 -1.16 1.65
C SER A 15 -6.22 -2.22 2.75
N ALA A 16 -7.35 -2.93 2.94
CA ALA A 16 -7.42 -4.03 3.90
C ALA A 16 -6.45 -5.16 3.55
N VAL A 17 -6.36 -5.54 2.27
CA VAL A 17 -5.44 -6.57 1.78
C VAL A 17 -3.99 -6.09 1.84
N ALA A 18 -3.68 -4.83 1.55
CA ALA A 18 -2.34 -4.26 1.64
C ALA A 18 -1.73 -4.48 3.04
N LYS A 19 -2.53 -4.34 4.10
CA LYS A 19 -2.12 -4.63 5.48
C LYS A 19 -1.77 -6.10 5.71
N ILE A 20 -2.51 -7.03 5.09
CA ILE A 20 -2.27 -8.47 5.19
C ILE A 20 -0.99 -8.83 4.42
N ILE A 21 -0.85 -8.35 3.18
CA ILE A 21 0.34 -8.56 2.35
C ILE A 21 1.58 -8.00 3.05
N GLY A 22 1.52 -6.77 3.55
CA GLY A 22 2.62 -6.12 4.28
C GLY A 22 3.12 -6.96 5.47
N ARG A 23 2.21 -7.59 6.21
CA ARG A 23 2.58 -8.52 7.31
C ARG A 23 3.22 -9.81 6.81
N ASN A 24 2.77 -10.33 5.66
CA ASN A 24 3.29 -11.58 5.11
C ASN A 24 4.69 -11.39 4.52
N VAL A 25 4.95 -10.30 3.77
CA VAL A 25 6.28 -10.06 3.21
C VAL A 25 7.35 -9.85 4.29
N GLN A 26 6.97 -9.38 5.47
CA GLN A 26 7.87 -9.30 6.64
C GLN A 26 8.19 -10.67 7.25
N ARG A 27 7.32 -11.67 7.11
CA ARG A 27 7.45 -13.01 7.71
C ARG A 27 8.18 -14.01 6.83
N HIS A 28 8.26 -13.76 5.53
CA HIS A 28 8.80 -14.68 4.55
C HIS A 28 10.04 -14.09 3.86
N SER A 29 11.20 -14.71 4.09
CA SER A 29 12.51 -14.19 3.66
C SER A 29 12.74 -14.17 2.14
N HIS A 30 11.85 -14.76 1.35
CA HIS A 30 11.93 -14.73 -0.11
C HIS A 30 11.30 -13.48 -0.72
N PHE A 31 10.56 -12.68 0.05
CA PHE A 31 9.96 -11.43 -0.43
C PHE A 31 10.79 -10.21 -0.02
N ASP A 32 10.72 -9.17 -0.86
CA ASP A 32 11.09 -7.82 -0.46
C ASP A 32 10.13 -7.32 0.62
N LYS A 33 10.64 -6.57 1.61
CA LYS A 33 9.85 -6.10 2.75
C LYS A 33 8.91 -4.95 2.39
N GLU A 34 9.14 -4.30 1.25
CA GLU A 34 8.29 -3.21 0.75
C GLU A 34 7.22 -3.75 -0.22
N VAL A 35 5.97 -3.32 0.00
CA VAL A 35 4.85 -3.56 -0.92
C VAL A 35 4.48 -2.23 -1.55
N LYS A 36 4.54 -2.15 -2.87
CA LYS A 36 4.09 -0.95 -3.61
C LYS A 36 2.61 -1.06 -3.92
N MET A 37 1.80 -0.12 -3.45
CA MET A 37 0.38 -0.03 -3.78
C MET A 37 0.17 1.09 -4.80
N TRP A 38 -0.42 0.77 -5.94
CA TRP A 38 -0.90 1.78 -6.88
C TRP A 38 -2.21 2.36 -6.37
N VAL A 39 -2.21 3.69 -6.22
CA VAL A 39 -3.34 4.51 -5.84
C VAL A 39 -3.63 5.42 -7.04
N PHE A 40 -4.89 5.46 -7.48
CA PHE A 40 -5.29 6.49 -8.44
C PHE A 40 -5.20 7.84 -7.72
N GLU A 41 -4.47 8.80 -8.28
CA GLU A 41 -4.20 10.05 -7.56
C GLU A 41 -5.44 10.94 -7.52
N GLU A 42 -5.83 11.32 -6.31
CA GLU A 42 -6.97 12.20 -6.02
C GLU A 42 -6.51 13.31 -5.07
N LYS A 43 -7.17 14.47 -5.12
CA LYS A 43 -6.91 15.56 -4.18
C LYS A 43 -7.99 15.63 -3.10
N ILE A 44 -7.59 15.45 -1.85
CA ILE A 44 -8.45 15.55 -0.68
C ILE A 44 -8.09 16.83 0.07
N ASN A 45 -8.98 17.81 0.07
CA ASN A 45 -8.74 19.13 0.68
C ASN A 45 -7.43 19.81 0.22
N GLY A 46 -7.02 19.56 -1.02
CA GLY A 46 -5.79 20.11 -1.61
C GLY A 46 -4.52 19.28 -1.42
N GLU A 47 -4.57 18.22 -0.62
CA GLU A 47 -3.47 17.26 -0.38
C GLU A 47 -3.63 16.02 -1.28
N ASN A 48 -2.54 15.42 -1.73
CA ASN A 48 -2.59 14.20 -2.54
C ASN A 48 -3.00 13.02 -1.65
N LEU A 49 -3.89 12.15 -2.15
CA LEU A 49 -4.33 10.97 -1.43
C LEU A 49 -3.14 10.05 -1.09
N THR A 50 -2.17 9.94 -1.99
CA THR A 50 -0.93 9.17 -1.73
C THR A 50 -0.12 9.71 -0.55
N ASP A 51 -0.06 11.04 -0.38
CA ASP A 51 0.62 11.66 0.76
C ASP A 51 -0.13 11.39 2.07
N ILE A 52 -1.46 11.49 2.06
CA ILE A 52 -2.31 11.17 3.22
C ILE A 52 -2.12 9.71 3.64
N ILE A 53 -2.19 8.76 2.70
CA ILE A 53 -2.01 7.34 2.98
C ILE A 53 -0.62 7.05 3.56
N ASN A 54 0.43 7.65 3.00
CA ASN A 54 1.79 7.37 3.44
C ASN A 54 2.15 8.03 4.79
N THR A 55 1.56 9.18 5.11
CA THR A 55 1.88 9.94 6.34
C THR A 55 0.93 9.67 7.49
N ARG A 56 -0.38 9.52 7.21
CA ARG A 56 -1.44 9.33 8.23
C ARG A 56 -1.93 7.89 8.31
N HIS A 57 -1.59 7.05 7.33
CA HIS A 57 -2.06 5.67 7.24
C HIS A 57 -3.58 5.54 7.16
N GLU A 58 -4.23 6.51 6.52
CA GLU A 58 -5.67 6.58 6.30
C GLU A 58 -5.97 6.65 4.80
N ASN A 59 -7.04 5.98 4.38
CA ASN A 59 -7.58 6.05 3.03
C ASN A 59 -8.99 6.65 3.11
N VAL A 60 -9.19 7.81 2.49
CA VAL A 60 -10.31 8.73 2.71
C VAL A 60 -10.88 9.26 1.41
#